data_AF-A0A967NRW6-F1
#
_entry.id   AF-A0A967NRW6-F1
#
_cell.length_a   1.000
_cell.length_b   1.000
_cell.length_c   1.000
_cell.angle_alpha   90.00
_cell.angle_beta   90.00
_cell.angle_gamma   90.00
#
_symmetry.space_group_name_H-M   'P 1'
#
loop_
_entity.id
_entity.type
_entity.pdbx_description
1 polymer ?
#
loop_
_entity_poly.entity_id
_entity_poly.type
_entity_poly.pdbx_seq_one_letter_code
_entity_poly.pdbx_strand_id
1 'polypeptide(L)' 'MSYSKVYGACPHDCPDTCGVISEVENGRVVRFYASSDHPVTNGWLCAKVRPYLDHVYHPD' A
#
# COMPACT_ATOMS: atom_id res chain seq x y z
N MET A 1 20.00 -2.21 0.88
CA MET A 1 19.00 -3.09 0.28
C MET A 1 18.45 -2.44 -0.96
N SER A 2 18.34 -3.16 -2.08
CA SER A 2 17.62 -2.70 -3.26
C SER A 2 16.19 -3.25 -3.23
N TYR A 3 15.20 -2.37 -3.20
CA TYR A 3 13.80 -2.73 -3.41
C TYR A 3 13.30 -2.09 -4.71
N SER A 4 12.30 -2.67 -5.35
CA SER A 4 11.55 -2.03 -6.43
C SER A 4 10.28 -1.40 -5.89
N LYS A 5 9.85 -0.26 -6.46
CA LYS A 5 8.57 0.39 -6.12
C LYS A 5 7.50 -0.02 -7.11
N VAL A 6 6.36 -0.46 -6.61
CA VAL A 6 5.15 -0.74 -7.39
C VAL A 6 4.07 0.23 -6.95
N TYR A 7 3.54 0.99 -7.90
CA TYR A 7 2.43 1.90 -7.67
C TYR A 7 1.11 1.18 -7.93
N GLY A 8 0.11 1.41 -7.09
CA GLY A 8 -1.20 0.82 -7.24
C GLY A 8 -2.30 1.68 -6.63
N ALA A 9 -3.52 1.15 -6.67
CA ALA A 9 -4.67 1.68 -5.97
C ALA A 9 -5.10 0.72 -4.86
N CYS A 10 -5.74 1.26 -3.82
CA CYS A 10 -6.30 0.48 -2.73
C CYS A 10 -7.31 -0.56 -3.27
N PRO A 11 -7.21 -1.85 -2.88
CA PRO A 11 -8.07 -2.91 -3.42
C PRO A 11 -9.45 -2.98 -2.78
N HIS A 12 -9.77 -2.11 -1.81
CA HIS A 12 -11.07 -2.10 -1.13
C HIS A 12 -12.20 -1.42 -1.91
N ASP A 13 -11.92 -0.94 -3.12
CA ASP A 13 -12.91 -0.38 -4.04
C ASP A 13 -13.86 0.65 -3.40
N CYS A 14 -13.32 1.45 -2.48
CA CYS A 14 -14.05 2.55 -1.88
C CYS A 14 -13.90 3.82 -2.73
N PRO A 15 -14.81 4.80 -2.61
CA PRO A 15 -14.77 6.01 -3.44
C PRO A 15 -13.44 6.78 -3.37
N ASP A 16 -12.74 6.71 -2.24
CA ASP A 16 -11.44 7.36 -2.04
C ASP A 16 -10.36 6.92 -3.03
N THR A 17 -10.45 5.70 -3.58
CA THR A 17 -9.51 5.14 -4.58
C THR A 17 -8.04 5.42 -4.25
N CYS A 18 -7.64 5.22 -2.98
CA CYS A 18 -6.36 5.71 -2.47
C CYS A 18 -5.16 5.18 -3.27
N GLY A 19 -4.24 6.07 -3.66
CA GLY A 19 -2.95 5.68 -4.24
C GLY A 19 -2.02 5.05 -3.20
N VAL A 20 -1.40 3.93 -3.54
CA VAL A 20 -0.50 3.17 -2.67
C VAL A 20 0.83 2.87 -3.36
N ILE A 21 1.88 2.69 -2.55
CA ILE A 21 3.22 2.29 -2.98
C ILE A 21 3.61 1.05 -2.19
N SER A 22 4.02 0.01 -2.92
CA SER A 22 4.59 -1.23 -2.38
C SER A 22 6.07 -1.28 -2.70
N GLU A 23 6.92 -1.42 -1.70
CA GLU A 23 8.36 -1.70 -1.86
C GLU A 23 8.58 -3.20 -1.80
N VAL A 24 9.14 -3.76 -2.87
CA VAL A 24 9.31 -5.21 -3.07
C VAL A 24 10.78 -5.59 -3.00
N GLU A 25 11.10 -6.53 -2.13
CA GLU A 25 12.42 -7.16 -2.01
C GLU A 25 12.27 -8.68 -2.17
N ASN A 26 13.08 -9.29 -3.05
CA ASN A 26 13.08 -10.75 -3.27
C ASN A 26 11.67 -11.34 -3.53
N GLY A 27 10.83 -10.62 -4.27
CA GLY A 27 9.46 -11.05 -4.58
C GLY A 27 8.45 -10.88 -3.44
N ARG A 28 8.84 -10.27 -2.31
CA ARG A 28 7.96 -10.01 -1.16
C ARG A 28 7.83 -8.50 -0.92
N VAL A 29 6.62 -8.03 -0.61
CA VAL A 29 6.41 -6.64 -0.20
C VAL A 29 6.93 -6.47 1.22
N VAL A 30 7.89 -5.57 1.41
CA VAL A 30 8.49 -5.29 2.73
C VAL A 30 7.93 -4.01 3.35
N ARG A 31 7.44 -3.08 2.52
CA ARG A 31 6.80 -1.83 2.97
C ARG A 31 5.60 -1.52 2.07
N PHE A 32 4.55 -1.03 2.69
CA PHE A 32 3.30 -0.63 2.03
C PHE A 32 2.81 0.67 2.66
N TYR A 33 2.63 1.71 1.85
CA TYR A 33 2.26 3.03 2.35
C TYR A 33 1.52 3.86 1.30
N ALA A 34 0.93 4.97 1.75
CA ALA A 34 0.17 5.87 0.91
C ALA A 34 1.07 6.66 -0.04
N SER A 35 0.63 6.88 -1.27
CA SER A 35 1.31 7.82 -2.16
C SER A 35 1.02 9.27 -1.73
N SER A 36 2.06 10.04 -1.42
CA SER A 36 1.96 11.50 -1.19
C SER A 36 1.53 12.25 -2.46
N ASP A 37 1.78 11.67 -3.63
CA ASP A 37 1.52 12.33 -4.90
C ASP A 37 0.07 12.12 -5.38
N HIS A 38 -0.72 11.33 -4.65
CA HIS A 38 -2.13 11.10 -5.01
C HIS A 38 -2.96 12.36 -4.70
N PRO A 39 -3.58 13.02 -5.70
CA PRO A 39 -4.14 14.36 -5.56
C PRO A 39 -5.32 14.46 -4.58
N VAL A 40 -6.05 13.35 -4.40
CA VAL A 40 -7.24 13.31 -3.54
C VAL A 40 -6.88 12.90 -2.11
N THR A 41 -6.12 11.82 -1.95
CA THR A 41 -5.84 11.24 -0.63
C THR A 41 -4.52 11.72 -0.02
N ASN A 42 -3.62 12.31 -0.80
CA ASN A 42 -2.42 13.03 -0.37
C ASN A 42 -1.65 12.36 0.78
N GLY A 43 -1.23 11.11 0.58
CA GLY A 43 -0.49 10.36 1.61
C GLY A 43 -1.34 9.80 2.75
N TRP A 44 -2.67 9.86 2.66
CA TRP A 44 -3.57 9.26 3.64
C TRP A 44 -4.06 7.87 3.24
N LEU A 45 -4.14 6.98 4.24
CA LEU A 45 -4.84 5.70 4.18
C LEU A 45 -5.74 5.54 5.39
N CYS A 46 -6.84 4.81 5.24
CA CYS A 46 -7.75 4.50 6.35
C CYS A 46 -7.17 3.42 7.28
N ALA A 47 -7.75 3.26 8.48
CA ALA A 47 -7.32 2.25 9.45
C ALA A 47 -7.41 0.81 8.92
N LYS A 48 -8.27 0.54 7.93
CA LYS A 48 -8.39 -0.78 7.29
C LYS A 48 -7.17 -1.13 6.43
N VAL A 49 -6.51 -0.12 5.84
CA VAL A 49 -5.49 -0.32 4.80
C VAL A 49 -4.09 0.01 5.30
N ARG A 50 -3.93 0.83 6.35
CA ARG A 50 -2.60 1.06 6.95
C ARG A 50 -1.89 -0.25 7.37
N PRO A 51 -2.55 -1.24 7.99
CA PRO A 51 -1.91 -2.50 8.38
C PRO A 51 -2.00 -3.57 7.29
N TYR A 52 -2.04 -3.21 6.00
CA TYR A 52 -2.37 -4.18 4.94
C TYR A 52 -1.43 -5.40 4.88
N LEU A 53 -0.14 -5.21 5.20
CA LEU A 53 0.83 -6.31 5.22
C LEU A 53 0.57 -7.31 6.34
N ASP A 54 -0.04 -6.89 7.45
CA ASP A 54 -0.43 -7.79 8.54
C ASP A 54 -1.53 -8.75 8.09
N HIS A 55 -2.41 -8.30 7.17
CA HIS A 55 -3.43 -9.15 6.56
C HIS A 55 -2.86 -10.05 5.47
N VAL A 56 -2.03 -9.51 4.56
CA VAL A 56 -1.45 -10.28 3.44
C VAL A 56 -0.52 -11.39 3.93
N TYR A 57 0.19 -11.15 5.03
CA TYR A 57 1.13 -12.10 5.62
C TYR A 57 0.66 -12.67 6.95
N HIS A 58 -0.66 -12.63 7.21
CA HIS A 58 -1.22 -13.32 8.35
C HIS A 58 -0.88 -14.82 8.26
N PRO A 59 -0.50 -15.46 9.38
CA PRO A 59 -0.10 -16.88 9.38
C PRO A 59 -1.25 -17.87 9.09
N ASP A 60 -2.50 -17.42 9.26
CA ASP A 60 -3.76 -18.16 9.04
C ASP A 60 -4.68 -17.42 8.05
#